data_AF-A0A534CGH2-F1
#
_entry.id   AF-A0A534CGH2-F1
#
_cell.length_a   1.000
_cell.length_b   1.000
_cell.length_c   1.000
_cell.angle_alpha   90.00
_cell.angle_beta   90.00
_cell.angle_gamma   90.00
#
_symmetry.space_group_name_H-M   'P 1'
#
loop_
_entity.id
_entity.type
_entity.pdbx_description
1 polymer ?
#
loop_
_entity_poly.entity_id
_entity_poly.type
_entity_poly.pdbx_seq_one_letter_code
_entity_poly.pdbx_strand_id
1 'polypeptide(L)'
;MASDFFSNALFIKPNNISLIEAEFSLPLFIKLLPALLSLFGASLAIFLYHKSPTFIIELTDNLIGQKLYTFFNGKYFFDIIYNNYFINKGLDLGYKISKVLDRGIIEMVGPYGLSHTLTNTGKNISKLDTGVITTYSIYITLSLLTLIFLIFAPILIDTSLLNEIRLFIIYIAALIIVLSSSNIKS
;
A
#
# COMPACT_ATOMS: atom_id res chain seq x y z
N MET A 1 -45.00 6.93 17.04
CA MET A 1 -44.20 5.80 17.58
C MET A 1 -43.32 5.30 16.45
N ALA A 2 -42.01 5.42 16.59
CA ALA A 2 -41.05 5.07 15.53
C ALA A 2 -40.89 3.54 15.43
N SER A 3 -40.64 3.03 14.22
CA SER A 3 -40.50 1.60 13.94
C SER A 3 -39.23 1.00 14.52
N ASP A 4 -39.36 -0.22 15.02
CA ASP A 4 -38.38 -0.91 15.86
C ASP A 4 -37.36 -1.72 15.02
N PHE A 5 -36.67 -1.06 14.08
CA PHE A 5 -35.75 -1.71 13.14
C PHE A 5 -34.60 -2.48 13.82
N PHE A 6 -34.18 -2.05 15.02
CA PHE A 6 -33.09 -2.66 15.78
C PHE A 6 -33.54 -3.37 17.07
N SER A 7 -34.83 -3.48 17.33
CA SER A 7 -35.37 -3.98 18.62
C SER A 7 -34.89 -5.39 18.98
N ASN A 8 -34.81 -6.28 17.98
CA ASN A 8 -34.29 -7.64 18.15
C ASN A 8 -32.76 -7.76 18.00
N ALA A 9 -32.04 -6.69 17.64
CA ALA A 9 -30.58 -6.74 17.47
C ALA A 9 -29.84 -6.69 18.82
N LEU A 10 -30.48 -6.15 19.86
CA LEU A 10 -29.97 -6.11 21.22
C LEU A 10 -30.71 -7.13 22.08
N PHE A 11 -30.28 -8.39 22.04
CA PHE A 11 -30.81 -9.43 22.93
C PHE A 11 -30.39 -9.16 24.38
N ILE A 12 -31.35 -8.75 25.21
CA ILE A 12 -31.14 -8.57 26.65
C ILE A 12 -31.48 -9.90 27.34
N LYS A 13 -30.47 -10.52 27.98
CA LYS A 13 -30.68 -11.74 28.77
C LYS A 13 -31.64 -11.47 29.94
N PRO A 14 -32.52 -12.41 30.32
CA PRO A 14 -33.46 -12.25 31.44
C PRO A 14 -32.80 -11.92 32.79
N ASN A 15 -31.51 -12.22 32.94
CA ASN A 15 -30.73 -11.94 34.15
C ASN A 15 -30.14 -10.51 34.18
N ASN A 16 -30.24 -9.75 33.09
CA ASN A 16 -29.72 -8.38 32.98
C ASN A 16 -30.86 -7.35 33.06
N ILE A 17 -31.52 -7.29 34.23
CA ILE A 17 -32.65 -6.37 34.50
C ILE A 17 -32.22 -4.96 34.95
N SER A 18 -30.98 -4.56 34.67
CA SER A 18 -30.38 -3.29 35.12
C SER A 18 -31.24 -2.05 34.87
N LEU A 19 -32.02 -2.02 33.79
CA LEU A 19 -32.93 -0.91 33.48
C LEU A 19 -34.10 -0.82 34.48
N ILE A 20 -34.73 -1.96 34.79
CA ILE A 20 -35.84 -2.05 35.75
C ILE A 20 -35.32 -1.80 37.16
N GLU A 21 -34.17 -2.38 37.49
CA GLU A 21 -33.49 -2.14 38.76
C GLU A 21 -33.12 -0.66 38.91
N ALA A 22 -32.59 -0.01 37.88
CA ALA A 22 -32.31 1.43 37.91
C ALA A 22 -33.58 2.28 38.10
N GLU A 23 -34.72 1.86 37.55
CA GLU A 23 -35.97 2.62 37.67
C GLU A 23 -36.57 2.57 39.09
N PHE A 24 -36.53 1.40 39.73
CA PHE A 24 -37.23 1.13 41.00
C PHE A 24 -36.34 1.01 42.24
N SER A 25 -35.04 0.71 42.10
CA SER A 25 -34.13 0.49 43.24
C SER A 25 -33.18 1.67 43.51
N LEU A 26 -33.04 2.62 42.57
CA LEU A 26 -32.16 3.75 42.79
C LEU A 26 -32.74 4.74 43.81
N PRO A 27 -31.93 5.19 44.78
CA PRO A 27 -32.37 6.19 45.74
C PRO A 27 -32.70 7.51 45.03
N LEU A 28 -33.77 8.17 45.47
CA LEU A 28 -34.31 9.39 44.88
C LEU A 28 -33.24 10.49 44.68
N PHE A 29 -32.29 10.60 45.61
CA PHE A 29 -31.21 11.57 45.53
C PHE A 29 -30.35 11.41 44.26
N ILE A 30 -29.95 10.17 43.91
CA ILE A 30 -29.15 9.88 42.71
C ILE A 30 -29.98 10.14 41.45
N LYS A 31 -31.28 9.83 41.50
CA LYS A 31 -32.22 10.07 40.39
C LYS A 31 -32.37 11.56 40.07
N LEU A 32 -32.35 12.42 41.09
CA LEU A 32 -32.45 13.87 40.95
C LEU A 32 -31.10 14.57 40.73
N LEU A 33 -29.98 13.91 41.01
CA LEU A 33 -28.65 14.49 40.97
C LEU A 33 -28.30 15.16 39.63
N PRO A 34 -28.57 14.56 38.44
CA PRO A 34 -28.27 15.19 37.16
C PRO A 34 -29.07 16.49 36.94
N ALA A 35 -30.32 16.54 37.42
CA ALA A 35 -31.18 17.71 37.29
C ALA A 35 -30.76 18.84 38.25
N LEU A 36 -30.38 18.50 39.48
CA LEU A 36 -29.86 19.48 40.43
C LEU A 36 -28.51 20.06 39.96
N LEU A 37 -27.61 19.21 39.47
CA LEU A 37 -26.31 19.66 38.95
C LEU A 37 -26.45 20.53 37.69
N SER A 38 -27.37 20.22 36.79
CA SER A 38 -27.60 21.03 35.59
C SER A 38 -28.19 22.40 35.94
N LEU A 39 -29.19 22.45 36.83
CA LEU A 39 -29.77 23.71 37.32
C LEU A 39 -28.72 24.55 38.04
N PHE A 40 -27.94 23.93 38.93
CA PHE A 40 -26.87 24.59 39.66
C PHE A 40 -25.79 25.14 38.72
N GLY A 41 -25.32 24.32 37.76
CA GLY A 41 -24.33 24.73 36.77
C GLY A 41 -24.82 25.88 35.88
N ALA A 42 -26.07 25.83 35.44
CA ALA A 42 -26.68 26.90 34.64
C ALA A 42 -26.81 28.22 35.45
N SER A 43 -27.29 28.14 36.69
CA SER A 43 -27.40 29.30 37.59
C SER A 43 -26.02 29.91 37.85
N LEU A 44 -25.02 29.07 38.13
CA LEU A 44 -23.64 29.49 38.37
C LEU A 44 -23.03 30.15 37.13
N ALA A 45 -23.25 29.58 35.94
CA ALA A 45 -22.76 30.16 34.69
C ALA A 45 -23.35 31.56 34.45
N ILE A 46 -24.66 31.73 34.61
CA ILE A 46 -25.34 33.03 34.46
C ILE A 46 -24.78 34.04 35.48
N PHE A 47 -24.60 33.62 36.74
CA PHE A 47 -24.05 34.48 37.78
C PHE A 47 -22.62 34.92 37.46
N LEU A 48 -21.74 33.99 37.08
CA LEU A 48 -20.33 34.28 36.79
C LEU A 48 -20.20 35.22 35.58
N TYR A 49 -20.90 34.93 34.48
CA TYR A 49 -20.82 35.76 33.27
C TYR A 49 -21.45 37.14 33.44
N HIS A 50 -22.55 37.27 34.18
CA HIS A 50 -23.29 38.54 34.26
C HIS A 50 -22.87 39.42 35.45
N LYS A 51 -22.55 38.84 36.60
CA LYS A 51 -22.22 39.59 37.82
C LYS A 51 -20.73 39.71 38.09
N SER A 52 -19.90 38.77 37.63
CA SER A 52 -18.46 38.75 37.94
C SER A 52 -17.58 38.33 36.76
N PRO A 53 -17.68 39.03 35.60
CA PRO A 53 -16.87 38.69 34.44
C PRO A 53 -15.36 38.88 34.69
N THR A 54 -14.97 39.79 35.58
CA THR A 54 -13.57 40.04 35.96
C THR A 54 -12.90 38.80 36.54
N PHE A 55 -13.60 38.02 37.36
CA PHE A 55 -13.09 36.77 37.93
C PHE A 55 -12.75 35.73 36.84
N ILE A 56 -13.57 35.64 35.79
CA ILE A 56 -13.33 34.71 34.66
C ILE A 56 -12.11 35.16 33.84
N ILE A 57 -11.95 36.47 33.64
CA ILE A 57 -10.80 37.04 32.92
C ILE A 57 -9.52 36.78 33.70
N GLU A 58 -9.48 37.11 34.99
CA GLU A 58 -8.34 36.84 35.87
C GLU A 58 -7.98 35.35 35.93
N LEU A 59 -8.99 34.47 35.93
CA LEU A 59 -8.78 33.03 35.90
C LEU A 59 -8.11 32.58 34.60
N THR A 60 -8.44 33.22 33.47
CA THR A 60 -7.89 32.91 32.15
C THR A 60 -6.50 33.54 31.93
N ASP A 61 -6.26 34.71 32.51
CA ASP A 61 -4.97 35.43 32.41
C ASP A 61 -3.84 34.73 33.17
N ASN A 62 -4.17 33.87 34.14
CA ASN A 62 -3.19 33.01 34.79
C ASN A 62 -2.56 32.02 33.80
N LEU A 63 -1.26 31.74 33.97
CA LEU A 63 -0.50 30.79 33.14
C LEU A 63 -1.18 29.41 32.99
N ILE A 64 -1.78 28.89 34.07
CA ILE A 64 -2.50 27.61 34.03
C ILE A 64 -3.85 27.77 33.30
N GLY A 65 -4.59 28.84 33.59
CA GLY A 65 -5.87 29.13 32.96
C GLY A 65 -5.75 29.31 31.45
N GLN A 66 -4.74 30.06 31.00
CA GLN A 66 -4.44 30.25 29.58
C GLN A 66 -4.13 28.92 28.88
N LYS A 67 -3.37 28.02 29.51
CA LYS A 67 -3.08 26.69 28.96
C LYS A 67 -4.33 25.81 28.88
N LEU A 68 -5.15 25.79 29.91
CA LEU A 68 -6.41 25.04 29.90
C LEU A 68 -7.39 25.61 28.87
N TYR A 69 -7.50 26.94 28.80
CA TYR A 69 -8.35 27.62 27.84
C TYR A 69 -7.92 27.31 26.40
N THR A 70 -6.63 27.45 26.08
CA THR A 70 -6.10 27.12 24.75
C THR A 70 -6.26 25.63 24.42
N PHE A 71 -6.13 24.73 25.39
CA PHE A 71 -6.34 23.30 25.21
C PHE A 71 -7.80 22.95 24.89
N PHE A 72 -8.77 23.43 25.68
CA PHE A 72 -10.19 23.17 25.45
C PHE A 72 -10.70 23.91 24.20
N ASN A 73 -10.27 25.15 23.97
CA ASN A 73 -10.62 25.92 22.77
C ASN A 73 -10.03 25.30 21.49
N GLY A 74 -8.82 24.74 21.58
CA GLY A 74 -8.17 23.98 20.52
C GLY A 74 -8.73 22.57 20.32
N LYS A 75 -9.89 22.23 20.90
CA LYS A 75 -10.51 20.89 20.86
C LYS A 75 -9.51 19.78 21.23
N TYR A 76 -8.81 19.96 22.36
CA TYR A 76 -7.80 19.01 22.85
C TYR A 76 -6.60 18.84 21.89
N PHE A 77 -6.40 19.78 20.96
CA PHE A 77 -5.40 19.71 19.88
C PHE A 77 -5.49 18.45 19.01
N PHE A 78 -6.64 17.78 19.00
CA PHE A 78 -6.81 16.52 18.27
C PHE A 78 -6.55 16.70 16.77
N ASP A 79 -7.03 17.81 16.20
CA ASP A 79 -6.84 18.14 14.78
C ASP A 79 -5.35 18.32 14.42
N ILE A 80 -4.57 18.97 15.29
CA ILE A 80 -3.13 19.21 15.07
C ILE A 80 -2.36 17.90 15.16
N ILE A 81 -2.67 17.06 16.15
CA ILE A 81 -2.07 15.74 16.31
C ILE A 81 -2.40 14.88 15.09
N TYR A 82 -3.67 14.86 14.68
CA TYR A 82 -4.10 14.07 13.54
C TYR A 82 -3.40 14.49 12.24
N ASN A 83 -3.38 15.80 11.97
CA ASN A 83 -2.75 16.34 10.78
C ASN A 83 -1.23 16.07 10.75
N ASN A 84 -0.55 16.28 11.88
CA ASN A 84 0.90 16.13 11.93
C ASN A 84 1.34 14.66 11.88
N TYR A 85 0.67 13.77 12.62
CA TYR A 85 1.12 12.39 12.75
C TYR A 85 0.56 11.46 11.68
N PHE A 86 -0.67 11.68 11.21
CA PHE A 86 -1.31 10.79 10.26
C PHE A 86 -1.32 11.38 8.86
N ILE A 87 -1.84 12.59 8.68
CA ILE A 87 -1.98 13.18 7.34
C ILE A 87 -0.61 13.45 6.71
N ASN A 88 0.25 14.22 7.38
CA ASN A 88 1.56 14.58 6.84
C ASN A 88 2.44 13.36 6.55
N LYS A 89 2.47 12.38 7.47
CA LYS A 89 3.21 11.13 7.25
C LYS A 89 2.61 10.29 6.12
N GLY A 90 1.29 10.23 6.03
CA GLY A 90 0.59 9.55 4.95
C GLY A 90 0.88 10.16 3.58
N LEU A 91 0.93 11.50 3.50
CA LEU A 91 1.29 12.22 2.28
C LEU A 91 2.74 11.97 1.85
N ASP A 92 3.70 12.02 2.78
CA ASP A 92 5.11 11.75 2.47
C ASP A 92 5.33 10.29 2.02
N LEU A 93 4.68 9.33 2.67
CA LEU A 93 4.70 7.93 2.25
C LEU A 93 4.07 7.75 0.87
N GLY A 94 2.89 8.33 0.63
CA GLY A 94 2.21 8.28 -0.67
C GLY A 94 3.06 8.87 -1.79
N TYR A 95 3.72 10.01 -1.52
CA TYR A 95 4.65 10.63 -2.46
C TYR A 95 5.83 9.73 -2.81
N LYS A 96 6.46 9.11 -1.80
CA LYS A 96 7.59 8.18 -2.01
C LYS A 96 7.16 6.96 -2.81
N ILE A 97 6.02 6.37 -2.48
CA ILE A 97 5.49 5.17 -3.15
C ILE A 97 5.18 5.48 -4.61
N SER A 98 4.40 6.53 -4.89
CA SER A 98 4.06 6.91 -6.28
C SER A 98 5.32 7.25 -7.08
N LYS A 99 6.26 8.00 -6.49
CA LYS A 99 7.51 8.35 -7.19
C LYS A 99 8.32 7.11 -7.56
N VAL A 100 8.47 6.15 -6.66
CA VAL A 100 9.22 4.91 -6.91
C VAL A 100 8.50 4.02 -7.92
N LEU A 101 7.17 3.93 -7.81
CA LEU A 101 6.37 3.07 -8.67
C LEU A 101 6.30 3.62 -10.10
N ASP A 102 5.90 4.89 -10.25
CA ASP A 102 5.62 5.48 -11.56
C ASP A 102 6.90 5.83 -12.31
N ARG A 103 7.86 6.49 -11.67
CA ARG A 103 9.13 6.88 -12.32
C ARG A 103 10.21 5.81 -12.26
N GLY A 104 10.11 4.87 -11.34
CA GLY A 104 11.06 3.77 -11.26
C GLY A 104 10.59 2.58 -12.08
N ILE A 105 9.59 1.87 -11.54
CA ILE A 105 9.16 0.57 -12.07
C ILE A 105 8.50 0.73 -13.43
N ILE A 106 7.50 1.61 -13.55
CA ILE A 106 6.73 1.75 -14.80
C ILE A 106 7.62 2.29 -15.92
N GLU A 107 8.48 3.27 -15.66
CA GLU A 107 9.39 3.80 -16.68
C GLU A 107 10.43 2.75 -17.15
N MET A 108 10.94 1.94 -16.22
CA MET A 108 11.92 0.90 -16.53
C MET A 108 11.32 -0.31 -17.26
N VAL A 109 10.07 -0.69 -16.96
CA VAL A 109 9.35 -1.76 -17.66
C VAL A 109 8.68 -1.25 -18.95
N GLY A 110 8.46 0.06 -19.04
CA GLY A 110 7.80 0.71 -20.15
C GLY A 110 8.62 0.75 -21.44
N PRO A 111 8.11 1.46 -22.46
CA PRO A 111 8.74 1.53 -23.78
C PRO A 111 10.17 2.07 -23.72
N TYR A 112 10.44 3.01 -22.81
CA TYR A 112 11.77 3.59 -22.63
C TYR A 112 12.78 2.55 -22.14
N GLY A 113 12.52 1.91 -21.00
CA GLY A 113 13.43 0.88 -20.48
C GLY A 113 13.55 -0.34 -21.40
N LEU A 114 12.48 -0.73 -22.08
CA LEU A 114 12.54 -1.78 -23.10
C LEU A 114 13.43 -1.37 -24.29
N SER A 115 13.27 -0.14 -24.81
CA SER A 115 14.13 0.36 -25.89
C SER A 115 15.60 0.42 -25.46
N HIS A 116 15.87 0.83 -24.22
CA HIS A 116 17.23 0.92 -23.71
C HIS A 116 17.88 -0.47 -23.58
N THR A 117 17.14 -1.45 -23.07
CA THR A 117 17.64 -2.84 -22.94
C THR A 117 17.86 -3.49 -24.31
N LEU A 118 16.93 -3.34 -25.26
CA LEU A 118 17.11 -3.85 -26.63
C LEU A 118 18.29 -3.19 -27.34
N THR A 119 18.42 -1.86 -27.26
CA THR A 119 19.53 -1.15 -27.92
C THR A 119 20.88 -1.53 -27.33
N ASN A 120 20.98 -1.70 -26.01
CA ASN A 120 22.20 -2.17 -25.37
C ASN A 120 22.53 -3.62 -25.76
N THR A 121 21.52 -4.49 -25.83
CA THR A 121 21.68 -5.87 -26.29
C THR A 121 22.14 -5.93 -27.74
N GLY A 122 21.53 -5.13 -28.63
CA GLY A 122 21.94 -5.01 -30.03
C GLY A 122 23.38 -4.52 -30.17
N LYS A 123 23.81 -3.53 -29.38
CA LYS A 123 25.21 -3.09 -29.32
C LYS A 123 26.15 -4.22 -28.89
N ASN A 124 25.77 -5.03 -27.91
CA ASN A 124 26.58 -6.16 -27.47
C ASN A 124 26.66 -7.27 -28.51
N ILE A 125 25.55 -7.58 -29.20
CA ILE A 125 25.54 -8.53 -30.31
C ILE A 125 26.41 -8.03 -31.47
N SER A 126 26.32 -6.74 -31.81
CA SER A 126 27.15 -6.14 -32.85
C SER A 126 28.64 -6.20 -32.53
N LYS A 127 29.04 -6.16 -31.25
CA LYS A 127 30.46 -6.34 -30.86
C LYS A 127 30.98 -7.76 -31.09
N LEU A 128 30.12 -8.77 -31.21
CA LEU A 128 30.54 -10.14 -31.54
C LEU A 128 31.05 -10.25 -32.98
N ASP A 129 30.65 -9.30 -33.84
CA ASP A 129 31.12 -9.17 -35.21
C ASP A 129 32.48 -8.46 -35.25
N THR A 130 33.55 -9.24 -35.06
CA THR A 130 34.92 -8.71 -34.92
C THR A 130 35.64 -8.43 -36.25
N GLY A 131 35.08 -8.87 -37.39
CA GLY A 131 35.72 -8.77 -38.70
C GLY A 131 36.89 -9.73 -38.93
N VAL A 132 37.20 -10.61 -37.96
CA VAL A 132 38.34 -11.51 -38.00
C VAL A 132 37.89 -12.92 -38.41
N ILE A 133 38.45 -13.43 -39.51
CA ILE A 133 38.06 -14.71 -40.13
C ILE A 133 38.24 -15.89 -39.17
N THR A 134 39.33 -15.92 -38.39
CA THR A 134 39.61 -17.00 -37.44
C THR A 134 38.54 -17.11 -36.35
N THR A 135 38.02 -15.98 -35.89
CA THR A 135 36.93 -15.93 -34.90
C THR A 135 35.65 -16.56 -35.46
N TYR A 136 35.32 -16.30 -36.73
CA TYR A 136 34.17 -16.95 -37.38
C TYR A 136 34.36 -18.45 -37.58
N SER A 137 35.56 -18.91 -37.91
CA SER A 137 35.86 -20.35 -37.99
C SER A 137 35.60 -21.04 -36.64
N ILE A 138 35.96 -20.38 -35.53
CA ILE A 138 35.65 -20.88 -34.18
C ILE A 138 34.14 -20.89 -33.93
N TYR A 139 33.39 -19.85 -34.30
CA TYR A 139 31.94 -19.83 -34.13
C TYR A 139 31.23 -20.96 -34.90
N ILE A 140 31.64 -21.22 -36.13
CA ILE A 140 31.05 -22.29 -36.96
C ILE A 140 31.36 -23.67 -36.37
N THR A 141 32.62 -23.92 -36.00
CA THR A 141 33.02 -25.21 -35.42
C THR A 141 32.36 -25.47 -34.07
N LEU A 142 32.26 -24.45 -33.22
CA LEU A 142 31.57 -24.53 -31.94
C LEU A 142 30.07 -24.80 -32.12
N SER A 143 29.41 -24.11 -33.06
CA SER A 143 27.99 -24.31 -33.39
C SER A 143 27.70 -25.74 -33.87
N LEU A 144 28.57 -26.29 -34.72
CA LEU A 144 28.44 -27.66 -35.19
C LEU A 144 28.61 -28.67 -34.04
N LEU A 145 29.61 -28.45 -33.18
CA LEU A 145 29.87 -29.31 -32.03
C LEU A 145 28.72 -29.28 -31.02
N THR A 146 28.15 -28.10 -30.74
CA THR A 146 26.99 -27.98 -29.84
C THR A 146 25.73 -28.63 -30.42
N LEU A 147 25.48 -28.51 -31.72
CA LEU A 147 24.35 -29.16 -32.39
C LEU A 147 24.46 -30.69 -32.32
N ILE A 148 25.64 -31.24 -32.64
CA ILE A 148 25.91 -32.67 -32.56
C ILE A 148 25.73 -33.14 -31.11
N PHE A 149 26.33 -32.43 -30.15
CA PHE A 149 26.18 -32.75 -28.73
C PHE A 149 24.71 -32.77 -28.29
N LEU A 150 23.92 -31.78 -28.71
CA LEU A 150 22.49 -31.71 -28.38
C LEU A 150 21.73 -32.94 -28.91
N ILE A 151 22.02 -33.38 -30.14
CA ILE A 151 21.38 -34.56 -30.76
C ILE A 151 21.74 -35.85 -30.02
N PHE A 152 23.01 -36.01 -29.62
CA PHE A 152 23.50 -37.23 -28.97
C PHE A 152 23.40 -37.22 -27.43
N ALA A 153 23.09 -36.09 -26.80
CA ALA A 153 22.87 -35.98 -25.35
C ALA A 153 22.00 -37.10 -24.72
N PRO A 154 20.84 -37.51 -25.29
CA PRO A 154 20.01 -38.58 -24.69
C PRO A 154 20.66 -39.96 -24.70
N ILE A 155 21.66 -40.20 -25.55
CA ILE A 155 22.37 -41.49 -25.56
C ILE A 155 23.37 -41.60 -24.40
N LEU A 156 23.81 -40.45 -23.87
CA LEU A 156 24.83 -40.33 -22.83
C LEU A 156 24.21 -40.10 -21.44
N ILE A 157 23.07 -39.41 -21.38
CA ILE A 157 22.42 -38.95 -20.14
C ILE A 157 20.92 -39.21 -20.24
N ASP A 158 20.28 -39.69 -19.16
CA ASP A 158 18.81 -39.80 -19.09
C ASP A 158 18.17 -38.40 -19.09
N THR A 159 17.82 -37.89 -20.28
CA THR A 159 17.24 -36.55 -20.48
C THR A 159 15.70 -36.56 -20.60
N SER A 160 15.01 -37.47 -19.91
CA SER A 160 13.54 -37.65 -20.04
C SER A 160 12.74 -36.36 -19.83
N LEU A 161 13.14 -35.51 -18.87
CA LEU A 161 12.48 -34.24 -18.56
C LEU A 161 12.77 -33.12 -19.57
N LEU A 162 13.86 -33.20 -20.35
CA LEU A 162 14.28 -32.15 -21.28
C LEU A 162 14.00 -32.50 -22.75
N ASN A 163 13.37 -33.65 -23.00
CA ASN A 163 13.17 -34.20 -24.33
C ASN A 163 12.33 -33.27 -25.23
N GLU A 164 11.29 -32.65 -24.68
CA GLU A 164 10.43 -31.71 -25.43
C GLU A 164 11.16 -30.42 -25.79
N ILE A 165 11.92 -29.85 -24.85
CA ILE A 165 12.70 -28.62 -25.08
C ILE A 165 13.77 -28.87 -26.16
N ARG A 166 14.43 -30.04 -26.14
CA ARG A 166 15.41 -30.42 -27.16
C ARG A 166 14.78 -30.49 -28.55
N LEU A 167 13.66 -31.20 -28.68
CA LEU A 167 12.95 -31.35 -29.96
C LEU A 167 12.55 -29.98 -30.54
N PHE A 168 12.10 -29.07 -29.67
CA PHE A 168 11.76 -27.71 -30.07
C PHE A 168 12.99 -26.94 -30.61
N ILE A 169 14.14 -27.03 -29.93
CA ILE A 169 15.40 -26.40 -30.38
C ILE A 169 15.84 -26.95 -31.74
N ILE A 170 15.78 -28.28 -31.93
CA ILE A 170 16.15 -28.92 -33.21
C ILE A 170 15.21 -28.48 -34.34
N TYR A 171 13.91 -28.41 -34.07
CA TYR A 171 12.93 -27.98 -35.06
C TYR A 171 13.16 -26.52 -35.50
N ILE A 172 13.45 -25.62 -34.57
CA ILE A 172 13.81 -24.23 -34.87
C ILE A 172 15.09 -24.17 -35.72
N ALA A 173 16.14 -24.91 -35.34
CA ALA A 173 17.39 -24.94 -36.09
C ALA A 173 17.16 -25.44 -37.53
N ALA A 174 16.37 -26.49 -37.71
CA ALA A 174 16.02 -27.01 -39.03
C ALA A 174 15.23 -25.99 -39.86
N LEU A 175 14.27 -25.30 -39.24
CA LEU A 175 13.46 -24.27 -39.90
C LEU A 175 14.31 -23.08 -40.39
N ILE A 176 15.29 -22.65 -39.58
CA ILE A 176 16.24 -21.59 -39.98
C ILE A 176 17.09 -22.02 -41.19
N ILE A 177 17.57 -23.26 -41.21
CA ILE A 177 18.35 -23.79 -42.34
C ILE A 177 17.50 -23.81 -43.63
N VAL A 178 16.23 -24.22 -43.53
CA VAL A 178 15.31 -24.24 -44.67
C VAL A 178 15.05 -22.82 -45.20
N LEU A 179 14.77 -21.86 -44.33
CA LEU A 179 14.57 -20.43 -44.70
C LEU A 179 15.84 -19.78 -45.29
N SER A 180 17.02 -20.15 -44.80
CA SER A 180 18.28 -19.72 -45.38
C SER A 180 18.46 -20.20 -46.82
N SER A 181 18.06 -21.45 -47.11
CA SER A 181 18.24 -22.04 -48.44
C SER A 181 17.32 -21.45 -49.51
N SER A 182 16.14 -20.94 -49.14
CA SER A 182 15.20 -20.29 -50.07
C SER A 182 15.67 -18.91 -50.54
N ASN A 183 16.46 -18.20 -49.73
CA ASN A 183 16.95 -16.85 -50.06
C ASN A 183 18.17 -16.83 -51.00
N ILE A 184 18.73 -17.98 -51.36
CA ILE A 184 19.92 -18.10 -52.24
C ILE A 184 19.52 -18.24 -53.73
N LYS A 185 18.23 -18.36 -54.05
CA LYS A 185 17.71 -18.56 -55.42
C LYS A 185 17.17 -17.30 -56.12
N SER A 186 17.39 -16.10 -55.60
CA SER A 186 17.06 -14.81 -56.25
C SER A 186 18.30 -13.93 -56.39
#